data_AF-K0JEY4-F1
#
_entry.id   AF-K0JEY4-F1
#
_cell.length_a   1.000
_cell.length_b   1.000
_cell.length_c   1.000
_cell.angle_alpha   90.00
_cell.angle_beta   90.00
_cell.angle_gamma   90.00
#
_symmetry.space_group_name_H-M   'P 1'
#
loop_
_entity.id
_entity.type
_entity.pdbx_description
1 polymer ?
#
loop_
_entity_poly.entity_id
_entity_poly.type
_entity_poly.pdbx_seq_one_letter_code
_entity_poly.pdbx_strand_id
1 'polypeptide(L)'
;MLKSWEINEKECFLYLINNYGNKFILEGSYNSNISDIKVINKNYYIEAKSIKSQCGQFVVLEENNKFIYSNKNKTSINEYSNYIINYMNNNFHLFTNVTSKPIDIMLDNNIFYSWVKNFYKLKNVKYFITKVNSNNYIIILLDNIDNYFNISAYYRVKKSGSSNITKNNFDEIKSLLNNIDFTFIEKNEKIFIKTKSHINEKLKGHIYTYQFKLIDKDLYEIRRLSNTNNPNVIFSIELIKKEQDENDLNLFLEDIK
;
A
#
# COMPACT_ATOMS: atom_id res chain seq x y z
N MET A 1 9.79 0.02 16.43
CA MET A 1 8.31 0.02 16.45
C MET A 1 7.77 -0.13 15.02
N LEU A 2 6.91 -1.13 14.80
CA LEU A 2 6.26 -1.43 13.52
C LEU A 2 5.21 -0.36 13.17
N LYS A 3 4.92 -0.17 11.88
CA LYS A 3 3.83 0.70 11.41
C LYS A 3 2.49 0.02 11.65
N SER A 4 1.42 0.81 11.78
CA SER A 4 0.06 0.30 12.03
C SER A 4 -0.41 -0.75 11.02
N TRP A 5 -0.09 -0.56 9.73
CA TRP A 5 -0.44 -1.53 8.68
C TRP A 5 0.35 -2.85 8.81
N GLU A 6 1.64 -2.80 9.16
CA GLU A 6 2.46 -4.00 9.42
C GLU A 6 1.93 -4.78 10.63
N ILE A 7 1.42 -4.06 11.64
CA ILE A 7 0.77 -4.67 12.81
C ILE A 7 -0.52 -5.38 12.37
N ASN A 8 -1.38 -4.70 11.58
CA ASN A 8 -2.63 -5.28 11.10
C ASN A 8 -2.42 -6.56 10.27
N GLU A 9 -1.48 -6.54 9.32
CA GLU A 9 -1.10 -7.72 8.53
C GLU A 9 -0.65 -8.88 9.42
N LYS A 10 0.25 -8.61 10.37
CA LYS A 10 0.74 -9.61 11.31
C LYS A 10 -0.37 -10.19 12.18
N GLU A 11 -1.27 -9.36 12.68
CA GLU A 11 -2.38 -9.80 13.52
C GLU A 11 -3.38 -10.67 12.74
N CYS A 12 -3.72 -10.27 11.51
CA CYS A 12 -4.57 -11.08 10.63
C CYS A 12 -3.93 -12.44 10.31
N PHE A 13 -2.63 -12.45 10.03
CA PHE A 13 -1.86 -13.67 9.81
C PHE A 13 -1.86 -14.59 11.05
N LEU A 14 -1.59 -14.03 12.24
CA LEU A 14 -1.60 -14.79 13.49
C LEU A 14 -3.00 -15.36 13.80
N TYR A 15 -4.06 -14.59 13.54
CA TYR A 15 -5.42 -15.09 13.65
C TYR A 15 -5.65 -16.32 12.77
N LEU A 16 -5.24 -16.27 11.50
CA LEU A 16 -5.41 -17.39 10.58
C LEU A 16 -4.65 -18.64 11.03
N ILE A 17 -3.38 -18.50 11.44
CA ILE A 17 -2.56 -19.61 11.92
C ILE A 17 -3.16 -20.24 13.19
N ASN A 18 -3.59 -19.42 14.14
CA ASN A 18 -4.11 -19.91 15.42
C ASN A 18 -5.45 -20.63 15.28
N ASN A 19 -6.28 -20.26 14.31
CA ASN A 19 -7.62 -20.85 14.13
C ASN A 19 -7.66 -21.97 13.09
N TYR A 20 -6.79 -21.93 12.07
CA TYR A 20 -6.87 -22.84 10.93
C TYR A 20 -5.56 -23.61 10.64
N GLY A 21 -4.55 -23.44 11.49
CA GLY A 21 -3.27 -24.15 11.43
C GLY A 21 -2.25 -23.51 10.49
N ASN A 22 -1.08 -24.17 10.38
CA ASN A 22 0.09 -23.69 9.63
C ASN A 22 -0.07 -23.82 8.11
N LYS A 23 -1.07 -23.15 7.55
CA LYS A 23 -1.43 -23.16 6.12
C LYS A 23 -1.14 -21.82 5.42
N PHE A 24 -0.51 -20.87 6.11
CA PHE A 24 -0.34 -19.50 5.64
C PHE A 24 1.11 -19.05 5.76
N ILE A 25 1.53 -18.16 4.86
CA ILE A 25 2.82 -17.48 4.90
C ILE A 25 2.56 -15.98 4.77
N LEU A 26 3.10 -15.18 5.70
CA LEU A 26 3.09 -13.73 5.59
C LEU A 26 4.11 -13.29 4.53
N GLU A 27 3.64 -12.63 3.47
CA GLU A 27 4.41 -12.09 2.34
C GLU A 27 4.09 -10.59 2.15
N GLY A 28 4.41 -10.01 0.98
CA GLY A 28 4.08 -8.62 0.66
C GLY A 28 5.02 -7.61 1.31
N SER A 29 4.86 -7.33 2.60
CA SER A 29 5.61 -6.30 3.34
C SER A 29 5.72 -5.00 2.52
N TYR A 30 6.93 -4.51 2.25
CA TYR A 30 7.15 -3.30 1.44
C TYR A 30 6.95 -3.51 -0.07
N ASN A 31 6.80 -4.75 -0.55
CA ASN A 31 6.61 -5.08 -1.95
C ASN A 31 5.13 -5.11 -2.32
N SER A 32 4.64 -3.99 -2.86
CA SER A 32 3.24 -3.86 -3.28
C SER A 32 2.79 -4.76 -4.44
N ASN A 33 3.71 -5.50 -5.07
CA ASN A 33 3.37 -6.44 -6.15
C ASN A 33 2.80 -7.76 -5.61
N ILE A 34 3.15 -8.11 -4.38
CA ILE A 34 2.73 -9.35 -3.74
C ILE A 34 1.63 -9.00 -2.75
N SER A 35 0.69 -9.91 -2.53
CA SER A 35 -0.34 -9.76 -1.51
C SER A 35 0.13 -10.26 -0.14
N ASP A 36 -0.59 -9.91 0.90
CA ASP A 36 -0.04 -9.94 2.26
C ASP A 36 0.12 -11.36 2.81
N ILE A 37 -0.79 -12.28 2.47
CA ILE A 37 -0.78 -13.63 3.04
C ILE A 37 -0.97 -14.66 1.93
N LYS A 38 0.00 -15.54 1.74
CA LYS A 38 -0.08 -16.66 0.80
C LYS A 38 -0.68 -17.88 1.47
N VAL A 39 -1.58 -18.59 0.78
CA VAL A 39 -2.07 -19.89 1.25
C VAL A 39 -1.16 -21.01 0.72
N ILE A 40 -0.59 -21.81 1.62
CA ILE A 40 0.37 -22.86 1.30
C ILE A 40 -0.29 -23.93 0.42
N ASN A 41 0.43 -24.38 -0.62
CA ASN A 41 -0.03 -25.38 -1.59
C ASN A 41 -1.29 -24.99 -2.36
N LYS A 42 -1.71 -23.72 -2.32
CA LYS A 42 -2.79 -23.17 -3.11
C LYS A 42 -2.26 -22.01 -3.95
N ASN A 43 -2.88 -21.76 -5.10
CA ASN A 43 -2.46 -20.69 -6.01
C ASN A 43 -3.25 -19.40 -5.78
N TYR A 44 -3.41 -18.99 -4.52
CA TYR A 44 -4.08 -17.74 -4.19
C TYR A 44 -3.57 -17.10 -2.90
N TYR A 45 -3.92 -15.82 -2.75
CA TYR A 45 -3.55 -14.96 -1.65
C TYR A 45 -4.78 -14.46 -0.88
N ILE A 46 -4.52 -14.02 0.34
CA ILE A 46 -5.43 -13.28 1.21
C ILE A 46 -4.82 -11.90 1.43
N GLU A 47 -5.60 -10.85 1.19
CA GLU A 47 -5.17 -9.47 1.42
C GLU A 47 -5.69 -8.98 2.78
N ALA A 48 -4.81 -8.46 3.63
CA ALA A 48 -5.19 -7.91 4.92
C ALA A 48 -5.54 -6.42 4.77
N LYS A 49 -6.74 -6.04 5.19
CA LYS A 49 -7.17 -4.64 5.19
C LYS A 49 -7.59 -4.20 6.59
N SER A 50 -7.31 -2.94 6.90
CA SER A 50 -7.91 -2.29 8.06
C SER A 50 -9.31 -1.79 7.71
N ILE A 51 -10.13 -1.55 8.73
CA ILE A 51 -11.51 -1.04 8.59
C ILE A 51 -11.63 0.20 7.69
N LYS A 52 -10.55 0.99 7.59
CA LYS A 52 -10.41 2.10 6.65
C LYS A 52 -9.01 2.07 6.08
N SER A 53 -8.88 1.92 4.77
CA SER A 53 -7.58 1.80 4.10
C SER A 53 -7.63 2.12 2.62
N GLN A 54 -6.46 2.34 2.00
CA GLN A 54 -6.34 2.44 0.54
C GLN A 54 -6.45 1.05 -0.08
N CYS A 55 -7.09 0.95 -1.25
CA CYS A 55 -7.41 -0.32 -1.90
C CYS A 55 -7.00 -0.36 -3.37
N GLY A 56 -5.74 0.03 -3.64
CA GLY A 56 -5.19 0.09 -5.00
C GLY A 56 -5.15 1.51 -5.56
N GLN A 57 -4.38 1.66 -6.63
CA GLN A 57 -4.20 2.93 -7.33
C GLN A 57 -3.67 2.70 -8.76
N PHE A 58 -3.83 3.71 -9.62
CA PHE A 58 -3.11 3.80 -10.88
C PHE A 58 -2.71 5.25 -11.19
N VAL A 59 -1.55 5.42 -11.81
CA VAL A 59 -1.04 6.72 -12.25
C VAL A 59 -1.81 7.16 -13.49
N VAL A 60 -2.24 8.41 -13.49
CA VAL A 60 -2.84 9.08 -14.65
C VAL A 60 -1.94 10.27 -14.99
N LEU A 61 -1.66 10.47 -16.27
CA LEU A 61 -0.84 11.58 -16.76
C LEU A 61 -1.70 12.53 -17.57
N GLU A 62 -1.35 13.81 -17.56
CA GLU A 62 -1.96 14.82 -18.43
C GLU A 62 -1.07 14.98 -19.67
N GLU A 63 -1.62 14.67 -20.85
CA GLU A 63 -0.97 14.82 -22.15
C GLU A 63 -1.95 15.42 -23.16
N ASN A 64 -1.54 16.46 -23.88
CA ASN A 64 -2.35 17.11 -24.92
C ASN A 64 -3.78 17.48 -24.44
N ASN A 65 -3.89 18.07 -23.24
CA ASN A 65 -5.14 18.43 -22.58
C ASN A 65 -6.10 17.24 -22.35
N LYS A 66 -5.55 16.04 -22.13
CA LYS A 66 -6.30 14.84 -21.76
C LYS A 66 -5.57 14.04 -20.71
N PHE A 67 -6.32 13.40 -19.85
CA PHE A 67 -5.86 12.38 -18.94
C PHE A 67 -5.69 11.05 -19.67
N ILE A 68 -4.53 10.43 -19.48
CA ILE A 68 -4.20 9.12 -20.04
C ILE A 68 -3.67 8.18 -18.95
N TYR A 69 -3.85 6.88 -19.17
CA TYR A 69 -3.30 5.86 -18.29
C TYR A 69 -1.78 5.79 -18.47
N SER A 70 -1.00 5.87 -17.39
CA SER A 70 0.45 5.80 -17.50
C SER A 70 0.92 4.43 -17.99
N ASN A 71 1.81 4.40 -18.98
CA ASN A 71 2.51 3.19 -19.41
C ASN A 71 3.46 2.60 -18.34
N LYS A 72 3.75 3.34 -17.27
CA LYS A 72 4.56 2.89 -16.13
C LYS A 72 3.72 2.26 -15.02
N ASN A 73 2.40 2.18 -15.19
CA ASN A 73 1.55 1.42 -14.29
C ASN A 73 1.92 -0.06 -14.34
N LYS A 74 1.82 -0.74 -13.20
CA LYS A 74 2.15 -2.15 -13.08
C LYS A 74 1.04 -3.07 -13.59
N THR A 75 -0.18 -2.56 -13.63
CA THR A 75 -1.35 -3.23 -14.16
C THR A 75 -1.67 -2.69 -15.54
N SER A 76 -2.18 -3.55 -16.42
CA SER A 76 -2.72 -3.09 -17.70
C SER A 76 -4.00 -2.29 -17.46
N ILE A 77 -4.29 -1.38 -18.39
CA ILE A 77 -5.58 -0.67 -18.40
C ILE A 77 -6.72 -1.67 -18.58
N ASN A 78 -7.80 -1.50 -17.83
CA ASN A 78 -9.04 -2.27 -17.97
C ASN A 78 -10.22 -1.34 -18.30
N GLU A 79 -11.39 -1.90 -18.58
CA GLU A 79 -12.59 -1.13 -18.92
C GLU A 79 -12.99 -0.14 -17.82
N TYR A 80 -12.80 -0.49 -16.54
CA TYR A 80 -13.15 0.38 -15.41
C TYR A 80 -12.19 1.56 -15.29
N SER A 81 -10.89 1.36 -15.57
CA SER A 81 -9.93 2.44 -15.73
C SER A 81 -10.32 3.38 -16.87
N ASN A 82 -10.83 2.85 -17.99
CA ASN A 82 -11.34 3.67 -19.09
C ASN A 82 -12.56 4.51 -18.67
N TYR A 83 -13.53 3.94 -17.95
CA TYR A 83 -14.67 4.70 -17.44
C TYR A 83 -14.24 5.86 -16.54
N ILE A 84 -13.27 5.62 -15.64
CA ILE A 84 -12.73 6.66 -14.76
C ILE A 84 -12.00 7.73 -15.56
N ILE A 85 -11.12 7.36 -16.49
CA ILE A 85 -10.37 8.31 -17.31
C ILE A 85 -11.32 9.12 -18.21
N ASN A 86 -12.34 8.50 -18.80
CA ASN A 86 -13.34 9.19 -19.60
C ASN A 86 -14.13 10.20 -18.77
N TYR A 87 -14.53 9.83 -17.55
CA TYR A 87 -15.15 10.78 -16.63
C TYR A 87 -14.23 11.96 -16.31
N MET A 88 -12.96 11.70 -16.01
CA MET A 88 -11.98 12.76 -15.75
C MET A 88 -11.79 13.67 -16.98
N ASN A 89 -11.76 13.11 -18.19
CA ASN A 89 -11.63 13.86 -19.44
C ASN A 89 -12.87 14.71 -19.75
N ASN A 90 -14.07 14.18 -19.51
CA ASN A 90 -15.31 14.93 -19.66
C ASN A 90 -15.42 16.08 -18.66
N ASN A 91 -14.69 16.00 -17.55
CA ASN A 91 -14.64 16.99 -16.49
C ASN A 91 -13.22 17.58 -16.34
N PHE A 92 -12.49 17.73 -17.44
CA PHE A 92 -11.03 18.00 -17.43
C PHE A 92 -10.63 19.13 -16.47
N HIS A 93 -11.34 20.26 -16.53
CA HIS A 93 -11.09 21.44 -15.70
C HIS A 93 -11.09 21.16 -14.18
N LEU A 94 -11.89 20.19 -13.70
CA LEU A 94 -11.94 19.82 -12.28
C LEU A 94 -10.68 19.09 -11.81
N PHE A 95 -9.97 18.43 -12.73
CA PHE A 95 -8.84 17.56 -12.41
C PHE A 95 -7.48 18.13 -12.82
N THR A 96 -7.45 19.24 -13.56
CA THR A 96 -6.20 19.98 -13.85
C THR A 96 -5.59 20.59 -12.59
N ASN A 97 -4.27 20.84 -12.62
CA ASN A 97 -3.53 21.46 -11.51
C ASN A 97 -3.70 20.73 -10.16
N VAL A 98 -3.86 19.41 -10.22
CA VAL A 98 -4.06 18.58 -9.03
C VAL A 98 -2.90 18.73 -8.04
N THR A 99 -3.24 18.76 -6.75
CA THR A 99 -2.27 18.85 -5.66
C THR A 99 -2.31 17.59 -4.79
N SER A 100 -1.69 17.61 -3.62
CA SER A 100 -1.81 16.51 -2.65
C SER A 100 -3.21 16.40 -2.01
N LYS A 101 -4.03 17.47 -2.13
CA LYS A 101 -5.43 17.47 -1.71
C LYS A 101 -6.24 16.59 -2.69
N PRO A 102 -7.02 15.62 -2.18
CA PRO A 102 -7.83 14.76 -3.02
C PRO A 102 -8.97 15.53 -3.69
N ILE A 103 -9.24 15.15 -4.94
CA ILE A 103 -10.42 15.56 -5.72
C ILE A 103 -11.24 14.29 -5.95
N ASP A 104 -12.48 14.28 -5.48
CA ASP A 104 -13.34 13.10 -5.55
C ASP A 104 -13.77 12.81 -7.00
N ILE A 105 -13.86 11.52 -7.32
CA ILE A 105 -14.37 11.03 -8.60
C ILE A 105 -15.78 10.52 -8.35
N MET A 106 -16.77 11.21 -8.90
CA MET A 106 -18.19 10.90 -8.69
C MET A 106 -18.69 10.00 -9.82
N LEU A 107 -18.53 8.69 -9.63
CA LEU A 107 -19.03 7.65 -10.53
C LEU A 107 -19.86 6.63 -9.75
N ASP A 108 -20.59 5.78 -10.47
CA ASP A 108 -21.27 4.63 -9.86
C ASP A 108 -20.25 3.75 -9.13
N ASN A 109 -20.52 3.44 -7.86
CA ASN A 109 -19.68 2.59 -7.02
C ASN A 109 -19.43 1.21 -7.66
N ASN A 110 -20.34 0.69 -8.48
CA ASN A 110 -20.15 -0.55 -9.24
C ASN A 110 -18.89 -0.53 -10.11
N ILE A 111 -18.52 0.64 -10.65
CA ILE A 111 -17.27 0.81 -11.42
C ILE A 111 -16.06 0.63 -10.49
N PHE A 112 -16.12 1.19 -9.27
CA PHE A 112 -15.03 1.08 -8.30
C PHE A 112 -14.90 -0.34 -7.75
N TYR A 113 -16.02 -0.98 -7.41
CA TYR A 113 -16.04 -2.38 -7.00
C TYR A 113 -15.42 -3.28 -8.07
N SER A 114 -15.84 -3.11 -9.32
CA SER A 114 -15.35 -3.92 -10.43
C SER A 114 -13.87 -3.68 -10.71
N TRP A 115 -13.40 -2.43 -10.62
CA TRP A 115 -11.98 -2.10 -10.72
C TRP A 115 -11.17 -2.80 -9.62
N VAL A 116 -11.61 -2.71 -8.36
CA VAL A 116 -10.93 -3.33 -7.21
C VAL A 116 -10.91 -4.85 -7.34
N LYS A 117 -12.05 -5.48 -7.67
CA LYS A 117 -12.12 -6.94 -7.94
C LYS A 117 -11.14 -7.35 -9.03
N ASN A 118 -11.11 -6.63 -10.16
CA ASN A 118 -10.19 -6.92 -11.26
C ASN A 118 -8.72 -6.77 -10.83
N PHE A 119 -8.38 -5.69 -10.13
CA PHE A 119 -7.03 -5.41 -9.63
C PHE A 119 -6.51 -6.54 -8.73
N TYR A 120 -7.33 -7.00 -7.78
CA TYR A 120 -6.93 -8.05 -6.84
C TYR A 120 -6.96 -9.46 -7.44
N LYS A 121 -7.85 -9.73 -8.42
CA LYS A 121 -7.80 -10.97 -9.21
C LYS A 121 -6.48 -11.12 -9.96
N LEU A 122 -5.94 -10.04 -10.53
CA LEU A 122 -4.61 -10.06 -11.17
C LEU A 122 -3.46 -10.37 -10.20
N LYS A 123 -3.64 -10.10 -8.91
CA LYS A 123 -2.71 -10.49 -7.83
C LYS A 123 -3.00 -11.88 -7.27
N ASN A 124 -3.88 -12.66 -7.89
CA ASN A 124 -4.37 -13.95 -7.41
C ASN A 124 -4.95 -13.88 -5.98
N VAL A 125 -5.55 -12.76 -5.58
CA VAL A 125 -6.24 -12.67 -4.29
C VAL A 125 -7.63 -13.28 -4.43
N LYS A 126 -7.98 -14.19 -3.51
CA LYS A 126 -9.31 -14.79 -3.42
C LYS A 126 -10.11 -14.23 -2.26
N TYR A 127 -9.45 -13.91 -1.15
CA TYR A 127 -10.09 -13.42 0.06
C TYR A 127 -9.45 -12.14 0.57
N PHE A 128 -10.25 -11.31 1.23
CA PHE A 128 -9.76 -10.29 2.14
C PHE A 128 -9.92 -10.79 3.58
N ILE A 129 -9.09 -10.27 4.47
CA ILE A 129 -9.30 -10.39 5.91
C ILE A 129 -9.22 -9.01 6.55
N THR A 130 -10.15 -8.71 7.44
CA THR A 130 -10.16 -7.44 8.19
C THR A 130 -10.34 -7.70 9.68
N LYS A 131 -9.53 -7.02 10.48
CA LYS A 131 -9.70 -6.98 11.94
C LYS A 131 -10.71 -5.88 12.29
N VAL A 132 -11.83 -6.26 12.89
CA VAL A 132 -12.86 -5.31 13.35
C VAL A 132 -12.52 -4.77 14.73
N ASN A 133 -12.10 -5.67 15.64
CA ASN A 133 -11.62 -5.37 16.98
C ASN A 133 -10.67 -6.50 17.45
N SER A 134 -10.23 -6.51 18.70
CA SER A 134 -9.24 -7.48 19.20
C SER A 134 -9.63 -8.95 19.00
N ASN A 135 -10.94 -9.24 19.04
CA ASN A 135 -11.46 -10.61 19.07
C ASN A 135 -12.33 -10.95 17.85
N ASN A 136 -12.49 -10.02 16.90
CA ASN A 136 -13.36 -10.19 15.74
C ASN A 136 -12.59 -9.92 14.44
N TYR A 137 -12.51 -10.94 13.60
CA TYR A 137 -11.92 -10.90 12.27
C TYR A 137 -12.97 -11.40 11.28
N ILE A 138 -13.04 -10.74 10.12
CA ILE A 138 -13.95 -11.12 9.05
C ILE A 138 -13.10 -11.54 7.85
N ILE A 139 -13.42 -12.71 7.30
CA ILE A 139 -12.88 -13.24 6.04
C ILE A 139 -13.95 -13.00 4.97
N ILE A 140 -13.56 -12.34 3.89
CA ILE A 140 -14.46 -11.81 2.88
C ILE A 140 -14.05 -12.40 1.54
N LEU A 141 -14.97 -13.02 0.81
CA LEU A 141 -14.70 -13.44 -0.56
C LEU A 141 -14.52 -12.19 -1.44
N LEU A 142 -13.50 -12.16 -2.29
CA LEU A 142 -13.21 -10.97 -3.13
C LEU A 142 -14.41 -10.54 -3.97
N ASP A 143 -15.21 -11.50 -4.45
CA ASP A 143 -16.40 -11.21 -5.25
C ASP A 143 -17.56 -10.61 -4.45
N ASN A 144 -17.50 -10.64 -3.11
CA ASN A 144 -18.51 -10.11 -2.20
C ASN A 144 -18.08 -8.83 -1.47
N ILE A 145 -16.95 -8.20 -1.84
CA ILE A 145 -16.42 -7.02 -1.13
C ILE A 145 -17.40 -5.84 -1.04
N ASP A 146 -18.34 -5.73 -1.98
CA ASP A 146 -19.40 -4.72 -2.03
C ASP A 146 -20.41 -4.85 -0.90
N ASN A 147 -20.57 -6.05 -0.34
CA ASN A 147 -21.40 -6.26 0.86
C ASN A 147 -20.70 -5.81 2.16
N TYR A 148 -19.39 -5.57 2.12
CA TYR A 148 -18.58 -5.30 3.31
C TYR A 148 -17.99 -3.92 3.36
N PHE A 149 -17.65 -3.34 2.22
CA PHE A 149 -16.97 -2.06 2.14
C PHE A 149 -17.73 -1.08 1.25
N ASN A 150 -17.81 0.17 1.69
CA ASN A 150 -18.00 1.29 0.77
C ASN A 150 -16.66 1.59 0.08
N ILE A 151 -16.67 1.86 -1.23
CA ILE A 151 -15.47 2.22 -2.00
C ILE A 151 -15.65 3.60 -2.60
N SER A 152 -14.67 4.47 -2.35
CA SER A 152 -14.54 5.76 -3.00
C SER A 152 -13.24 5.85 -3.80
N ALA A 153 -13.24 6.70 -4.82
CA ALA A 153 -12.05 7.00 -5.61
C ALA A 153 -11.78 8.50 -5.62
N TYR A 154 -10.51 8.88 -5.55
CA TYR A 154 -10.08 10.27 -5.65
C TYR A 154 -8.81 10.39 -6.47
N TYR A 155 -8.66 11.52 -7.15
CA TYR A 155 -7.47 11.92 -7.87
C TYR A 155 -6.61 12.83 -7.00
N ARG A 156 -5.32 12.50 -6.84
CA ARG A 156 -4.37 13.35 -6.12
C ARG A 156 -2.92 13.08 -6.47
N VAL A 157 -2.06 14.06 -6.21
CA VAL A 157 -0.60 13.88 -6.19
C VAL A 157 -0.19 13.09 -4.95
N LYS A 158 0.49 11.96 -5.17
CA LYS A 158 1.08 11.13 -4.12
C LYS A 158 2.58 11.02 -4.35
N LYS A 159 3.35 11.46 -3.35
CA LYS A 159 4.80 11.26 -3.31
C LYS A 159 5.08 9.76 -3.27
N SER A 160 6.01 9.31 -4.11
CA SER A 160 6.47 7.93 -4.10
C SER A 160 7.11 7.58 -2.76
N GLY A 161 7.15 6.29 -2.43
CA GLY A 161 7.73 5.79 -1.19
C GLY A 161 9.21 6.13 -1.02
N SER A 162 9.75 5.86 0.16
CA SER A 162 11.19 5.89 0.37
C SER A 162 11.85 4.63 -0.20
N SER A 163 13.17 4.62 -0.30
CA SER A 163 13.99 3.43 -0.59
C SER A 163 15.06 3.23 0.49
N ASN A 164 15.64 2.03 0.54
CA ASN A 164 16.91 1.86 1.26
C ASN A 164 17.96 2.79 0.62
N ILE A 165 18.94 3.21 1.42
CA ILE A 165 20.11 3.89 0.89
C ILE A 165 21.05 2.85 0.25
N THR A 166 21.87 3.32 -0.67
CA THR A 166 22.94 2.54 -1.32
C THR A 166 24.27 3.24 -1.10
N LYS A 167 25.39 2.59 -1.43
CA LYS A 167 26.73 3.20 -1.32
C LYS A 167 26.85 4.53 -2.09
N ASN A 168 26.10 4.69 -3.18
CA ASN A 168 26.04 5.94 -3.95
C ASN A 168 25.46 7.14 -3.16
N ASN A 169 24.82 6.90 -2.01
CA ASN A 169 24.30 7.95 -1.15
C ASN A 169 25.27 8.39 -0.05
N PHE A 170 26.39 7.68 0.13
CA PHE A 170 27.24 7.86 1.31
C PHE A 170 27.89 9.23 1.38
N ASP A 171 28.38 9.76 0.26
CA ASP A 171 29.09 11.04 0.26
C ASP A 171 28.15 12.21 0.58
N GLU A 172 26.93 12.19 0.05
CA GLU A 172 25.89 13.15 0.41
C GLU A 172 25.52 13.06 1.90
N ILE A 173 25.38 11.86 2.45
CA ILE A 173 25.08 11.66 3.88
C ILE A 173 26.24 12.14 4.77
N LYS A 174 27.50 11.85 4.40
CA LYS A 174 28.68 12.34 5.12
C LYS A 174 28.74 13.86 5.12
N SER A 175 28.45 14.49 3.98
CA SER A 175 28.38 15.95 3.88
C SER A 175 27.25 16.51 4.77
N LEU A 176 26.08 15.85 4.78
CA LEU A 176 24.93 16.25 5.58
C LEU A 176 25.16 16.15 7.09
N LEU A 177 25.95 15.15 7.52
CA LEU A 177 26.25 14.85 8.91
C LEU A 177 27.70 15.21 9.29
N ASN A 178 28.31 16.17 8.59
CA ASN A 178 29.73 16.51 8.72
C ASN A 178 30.19 16.86 10.15
N ASN A 179 29.28 17.35 10.99
CA ASN A 179 29.53 17.73 12.39
C ASN A 179 29.21 16.61 13.40
N ILE A 180 28.92 15.40 12.92
CA ILE A 180 28.54 14.26 13.75
C ILE A 180 29.53 13.13 13.49
N ASP A 181 30.08 12.55 14.55
CA ASP A 181 30.84 11.31 14.43
C ASP A 181 29.86 10.13 14.28
N PHE A 182 30.00 9.36 13.20
CA PHE A 182 29.10 8.25 12.91
C PHE A 182 29.78 7.16 12.08
N THR A 183 29.19 5.97 12.12
CA THR A 183 29.60 4.84 11.28
C THR A 183 28.41 4.26 10.53
N PHE A 184 28.63 3.79 9.30
CA PHE A 184 27.65 3.01 8.58
C PHE A 184 27.72 1.55 9.03
N ILE A 185 26.56 0.95 9.31
CA ILE A 185 26.44 -0.48 9.65
C ILE A 185 25.55 -1.15 8.61
N GLU A 186 26.02 -2.24 8.02
CA GLU A 186 25.24 -3.05 7.09
C GLU A 186 24.69 -4.29 7.81
N LYS A 187 23.37 -4.50 7.74
CA LYS A 187 22.69 -5.66 8.32
C LYS A 187 21.45 -6.01 7.50
N ASN A 188 21.29 -7.28 7.12
CA ASN A 188 20.14 -7.78 6.35
C ASN A 188 19.86 -6.93 5.10
N GLU A 189 20.89 -6.63 4.31
CA GLU A 189 20.81 -5.81 3.08
C GLU A 189 20.31 -4.36 3.30
N LYS A 190 20.28 -3.91 4.55
CA LYS A 190 19.98 -2.53 4.93
C LYS A 190 21.23 -1.88 5.50
N ILE A 191 21.28 -0.57 5.35
CA ILE A 191 22.35 0.26 5.90
C ILE A 191 21.76 1.15 6.99
N PHE A 192 22.44 1.19 8.12
CA PHE A 192 22.11 1.93 9.32
C PHE A 192 23.23 2.92 9.63
N ILE A 193 22.92 3.88 10.50
CA ILE A 193 23.90 4.82 11.04
C ILE A 193 24.00 4.60 12.54
N LYS A 194 25.22 4.39 13.03
CA LYS A 194 25.50 4.34 14.46
C LYS A 194 26.22 5.60 14.91
N THR A 195 25.62 6.33 15.85
CA THR A 195 26.18 7.54 16.44
C THR A 195 25.57 7.80 17.83
N LYS A 196 26.37 8.36 18.74
CA LYS A 196 25.89 8.85 20.04
C LYS A 196 25.16 10.19 19.93
N SER A 197 25.33 10.89 18.81
CA SER A 197 24.71 12.20 18.59
C SER A 197 23.25 12.05 18.17
N HIS A 198 22.45 13.05 18.50
CA HIS A 198 21.09 13.13 17.99
C HIS A 198 21.09 13.50 16.50
N ILE A 199 20.30 12.79 15.70
CA ILE A 199 20.02 13.15 14.30
C ILE A 199 18.54 13.50 14.18
N ASN A 200 18.25 14.65 13.57
CA ASN A 200 16.89 15.05 13.24
C ASN A 200 16.22 14.02 12.32
N GLU A 201 14.91 13.79 12.51
CA GLU A 201 14.17 12.74 11.79
C GLU A 201 14.25 12.90 10.27
N LYS A 202 14.35 14.12 9.75
CA LYS A 202 14.48 14.38 8.32
C LYS A 202 15.51 15.47 8.06
N LEU A 203 16.40 15.21 7.11
CA LEU A 203 17.40 16.16 6.67
C LEU A 203 17.43 16.19 5.14
N LYS A 204 17.47 17.40 4.59
CA LYS A 204 17.51 17.62 3.14
C LYS A 204 18.96 17.76 2.70
N GLY A 205 19.43 16.79 1.92
CA GLY A 205 20.68 16.88 1.18
C GLY A 205 20.51 17.67 -0.12
N HIS A 206 21.59 17.72 -0.88
CA HIS A 206 21.66 18.44 -2.15
C HIS A 206 20.82 17.77 -3.25
N ILE A 207 20.71 16.44 -3.23
CA ILE A 207 20.00 15.63 -4.22
C ILE A 207 18.74 15.03 -3.62
N TYR A 208 18.85 14.45 -2.42
CA TYR A 208 17.75 13.71 -1.79
C TYR A 208 17.43 14.23 -0.39
N THR A 209 16.20 13.96 0.05
CA THR A 209 15.86 14.06 1.47
C THR A 209 16.02 12.69 2.12
N TYR A 210 16.65 12.65 3.29
CA TYR A 210 16.86 11.44 4.06
C TYR A 210 15.98 11.47 5.31
N GLN A 211 15.40 10.32 5.65
CA GLN A 211 14.67 10.11 6.88
C GLN A 211 15.48 9.18 7.79
N PHE A 212 15.64 9.59 9.04
CA PHE A 212 16.37 8.89 10.09
C PHE A 212 15.38 8.48 11.16
N LYS A 213 15.36 7.20 11.51
CA LYS A 213 14.52 6.68 12.58
C LYS A 213 15.40 5.97 13.59
N LEU A 214 15.46 6.47 14.82
CA LEU A 214 16.13 5.78 15.92
C LEU A 214 15.39 4.45 16.17
N ILE A 215 16.11 3.34 16.07
CA ILE A 215 15.56 1.98 16.23
C ILE A 215 16.10 1.26 17.47
N ASP A 216 17.29 1.66 17.93
CA ASP A 216 17.94 1.17 19.15
C ASP A 216 18.89 2.26 19.66
N LYS A 217 19.48 2.09 20.84
CA LYS A 217 20.47 3.02 21.41
C LYS A 217 21.56 3.30 20.37
N ASP A 218 21.71 4.57 20.04
CA ASP A 218 22.70 5.10 19.09
C ASP A 218 22.56 4.54 17.66
N LEU A 219 21.46 3.85 17.30
CA LEU A 219 21.30 3.19 16.00
C LEU A 219 20.08 3.72 15.24
N TYR A 220 20.32 4.28 14.06
CA TYR A 220 19.31 4.84 13.18
C TYR A 220 19.12 3.99 11.92
N GLU A 221 17.87 3.63 11.62
CA GLU A 221 17.49 3.23 10.26
C GLU A 221 17.41 4.48 9.39
N ILE A 222 18.11 4.45 8.25
CA ILE A 222 18.11 5.55 7.29
C ILE A 222 17.42 5.13 5.99
N ARG A 223 16.57 6.02 5.49
CA ARG A 223 15.78 5.83 4.28
C ARG A 223 15.92 7.07 3.38
N ARG A 224 16.09 6.86 2.08
CA ARG A 224 16.06 7.93 1.08
C ARG A 224 14.62 8.19 0.65
N LEU A 225 14.13 9.42 0.75
CA LEU A 225 12.80 9.78 0.24
C LEU A 225 12.86 10.00 -1.28
N SER A 226 11.87 9.49 -2.02
CA SER A 226 11.79 9.72 -3.47
C SER A 226 11.55 11.20 -3.78
N ASN A 227 11.97 11.66 -4.96
CA ASN A 227 11.62 12.98 -5.49
C ASN A 227 10.38 12.94 -6.40
N THR A 228 9.89 11.76 -6.75
CA THR A 228 8.77 11.57 -7.68
C THR A 228 7.43 11.84 -7.00
N ASN A 229 6.66 12.77 -7.56
CA ASN A 229 5.31 13.11 -7.15
C ASN A 229 4.37 12.89 -8.33
N ASN A 230 3.82 11.68 -8.44
CA ASN A 230 2.90 11.36 -9.53
C ASN A 230 1.46 11.60 -9.09
N PRO A 231 0.60 12.12 -9.96
CA PRO A 231 -0.82 12.10 -9.73
C PRO A 231 -1.40 10.71 -10.00
N ASN A 232 -2.30 10.27 -9.13
CA ASN A 232 -2.88 8.93 -9.18
C ASN A 232 -4.37 9.01 -8.89
N VAL A 233 -5.14 8.14 -9.53
CA VAL A 233 -6.43 7.70 -9.02
C VAL A 233 -6.15 6.68 -7.92
N ILE A 234 -6.71 6.91 -6.74
CA ILE A 234 -6.54 6.06 -5.56
C ILE A 234 -7.91 5.66 -5.05
N PHE A 235 -8.06 4.39 -4.71
CA PHE A 235 -9.28 3.85 -4.12
C PHE A 235 -9.13 3.79 -2.61
N SER A 236 -10.21 4.08 -1.89
CA SER A 236 -10.30 3.93 -0.45
C SER A 236 -11.51 3.07 -0.12
N ILE A 237 -11.34 2.20 0.86
CA ILE A 237 -12.41 1.36 1.40
C ILE A 237 -12.74 1.79 2.83
N GLU A 238 -14.00 1.62 3.22
CA GLU A 238 -14.49 1.80 4.58
C GLU A 238 -15.49 0.68 4.94
N LEU A 239 -15.23 -0.04 6.02
CA LEU A 239 -16.00 -1.21 6.43
C LEU A 239 -17.40 -0.80 6.90
N ILE A 240 -18.43 -1.36 6.27
CA ILE A 240 -19.84 -1.13 6.59
C ILE A 240 -20.50 -2.33 7.29
N LYS A 241 -20.06 -3.57 7.02
CA LYS A 241 -20.56 -4.79 7.66
C LYS A 241 -19.50 -5.33 8.64
N LYS A 242 -19.86 -5.46 9.91
CA LYS A 242 -18.97 -5.88 11.01
C LYS A 242 -19.16 -7.33 11.45
N GLU A 243 -20.00 -8.06 10.73
CA GLU A 243 -20.36 -9.45 11.01
C GLU A 243 -19.90 -10.35 9.86
N GLN A 244 -19.43 -11.54 10.21
CA GLN A 244 -19.04 -12.56 9.27
C GLN A 244 -20.28 -13.10 8.53
N ASP A 245 -20.18 -13.25 7.21
CA ASP A 245 -21.18 -13.99 6.45
C ASP A 245 -20.79 -15.48 6.48
N GLU A 246 -21.74 -16.33 6.82
CA GLU A 246 -21.49 -17.76 6.95
C GLU A 246 -21.10 -18.40 5.61
N ASN A 247 -21.63 -17.91 4.49
CA ASN A 247 -21.29 -18.46 3.18
C ASN A 247 -19.83 -18.16 2.80
N ASP A 248 -19.38 -16.92 3.02
CA ASP A 248 -17.98 -16.54 2.81
C ASP A 248 -17.03 -17.38 3.67
N LEU A 249 -17.40 -17.61 4.93
CA LEU A 249 -16.60 -18.42 5.85
C LEU A 249 -16.59 -19.89 5.43
N ASN A 250 -17.74 -20.46 5.06
CA ASN A 250 -17.84 -21.86 4.63
C ASN A 250 -17.01 -22.11 3.37
N LEU A 251 -17.09 -21.23 2.37
CA LEU A 251 -16.25 -21.29 1.16
C LEU A 251 -14.77 -21.20 1.50
N PHE A 252 -14.40 -20.29 2.39
CA PHE A 252 -13.02 -20.18 2.86
C PHE A 252 -12.55 -21.48 3.52
N LEU A 253 -13.34 -22.05 4.42
CA LEU A 253 -13.03 -23.30 5.12
C LEU A 253 -12.89 -24.48 4.16
N GLU A 254 -13.69 -24.53 3.10
CA GLU A 254 -13.56 -25.54 2.05
C GLU A 254 -12.28 -25.36 1.24
N ASP A 255 -11.94 -24.13 0.86
CA ASP A 255 -10.76 -23.84 0.04
C ASP A 255 -9.43 -24.16 0.74
N ILE A 256 -9.38 -23.96 2.07
CA ILE A 256 -8.16 -24.20 2.86
C ILE A 256 -8.01 -25.65 3.34
N LYS A 257 -8.96 -26.54 3.04
CA LYS A 257 -8.76 -27.99 3.25
C LYS A 257 -7.62 -28.49 2.35
#